data_AF-A0A7X5FGL3-F1
#
_entry.id   AF-A0A7X5FGL3-F1
#
_cell.length_a   1.000
_cell.length_b   1.000
_cell.length_c   1.000
_cell.angle_alpha   90.00
_cell.angle_beta   90.00
_cell.angle_gamma   90.00
#
_symmetry.space_group_name_H-M   'P 1'
#
loop_
_entity.id
_entity.type
_entity.pdbx_description
1 polymer ?
#
loop_
_entity_poly.entity_id
_entity_poly.type
_entity_poly.pdbx_seq_one_letter_code
_entity_poly.pdbx_strand_id
1 'polypeptide(L)'
;MDPQQFAQSVQPSPEPPVSHRSTWLFVLVAVLILFVFVVGSVLVFRWFSSSNKQTDVSVEQPVFGNITVGDSRVEILKEDPIPDDRDRDGLTTEQEQQYGTDEYEYDTDGDGLSDLEEVQKYHTDPTNPDTDGDGFFDGFEIINKYNPNGDGPLE
;
A
#
# COMPACT_ATOMS: atom_id res chain seq x y z
N MET A 1 51.70 -40.87 -69.41
CA MET A 1 50.44 -40.44 -70.04
C MET A 1 49.64 -39.73 -68.95
N ASP A 2 49.72 -38.40 -68.94
CA ASP A 2 48.67 -37.51 -68.38
C ASP A 2 47.45 -37.58 -69.34
N PRO A 3 46.20 -37.16 -69.03
CA PRO A 3 45.81 -36.21 -67.96
C PRO A 3 44.44 -36.43 -67.26
N GLN A 4 44.24 -35.68 -66.17
CA GLN A 4 43.01 -34.99 -65.69
C GLN A 4 41.65 -35.75 -65.74
N GLN A 5 40.87 -35.73 -64.64
CA GLN A 5 39.56 -35.04 -64.63
C GLN A 5 38.76 -35.07 -63.31
N PHE A 6 38.35 -33.86 -62.91
CA PHE A 6 37.16 -33.44 -62.16
C PHE A 6 37.00 -33.84 -60.68
N ALA A 7 37.60 -33.02 -59.81
CA ALA A 7 36.97 -32.69 -58.53
C ALA A 7 35.67 -31.90 -58.82
N GLN A 8 34.52 -32.56 -58.71
CA GLN A 8 33.23 -31.88 -58.75
C GLN A 8 33.04 -31.13 -57.44
N SER A 9 33.07 -29.81 -57.51
CA SER A 9 32.60 -28.92 -56.44
C SER A 9 31.12 -29.22 -56.18
N VAL A 10 30.82 -29.90 -55.07
CA VAL A 10 29.45 -30.05 -54.58
C VAL A 10 28.97 -28.67 -54.17
N GLN A 11 28.14 -28.04 -55.01
CA GLN A 11 27.49 -26.80 -54.61
C GLN A 11 26.44 -27.13 -53.52
N PRO A 12 26.40 -26.38 -52.40
CA PRO A 12 25.38 -26.60 -51.38
C PRO A 12 24.00 -26.38 -52.00
N SER A 13 23.09 -27.31 -51.72
CA SER A 13 21.70 -27.27 -52.18
C SER A 13 21.05 -25.94 -51.78
N PRO A 14 20.29 -25.27 -52.67
CA PRO A 14 19.57 -24.05 -52.29
C PRO A 14 18.62 -24.37 -51.14
N GLU A 15 18.72 -23.59 -50.06
CA GLU A 15 17.82 -23.70 -48.92
C GLU A 15 16.38 -23.39 -49.36
N PRO A 16 15.37 -24.09 -48.80
CA PRO A 16 13.98 -23.87 -49.15
C PRO A 16 13.57 -22.42 -48.82
N PRO A 17 12.81 -21.74 -49.70
CA PRO A 17 12.37 -20.38 -49.43
C PRO A 17 11.45 -20.36 -48.20
N VAL A 18 11.85 -19.59 -47.18
CA VAL A 18 11.07 -19.42 -45.96
C VAL A 18 9.73 -18.77 -46.31
N SER A 19 8.63 -19.52 -46.10
CA SER A 19 7.30 -19.08 -46.48
C SER A 19 6.88 -17.88 -45.61
N HIS A 20 6.77 -16.70 -46.22
CA HIS A 20 6.41 -15.43 -45.55
C HIS A 20 4.99 -15.39 -44.95
N ARG A 21 4.20 -16.46 -45.09
CA ARG A 21 2.76 -16.43 -44.77
C ARG A 21 2.51 -16.52 -43.26
N SER A 22 3.42 -17.15 -42.51
CA SER A 22 3.34 -17.27 -41.05
C SER A 22 3.97 -16.10 -40.30
N THR A 23 5.02 -15.48 -40.85
CA THR A 23 5.68 -14.31 -40.23
C THR A 23 4.75 -13.11 -40.13
N TRP A 24 3.94 -12.85 -41.15
CA TRP A 24 2.91 -11.81 -41.09
C TRP A 24 1.82 -12.11 -40.06
N LEU A 25 1.46 -13.38 -39.85
CA LEU A 25 0.49 -13.76 -38.81
C LEU A 25 1.05 -13.48 -37.41
N PHE A 26 2.31 -13.84 -37.14
CA PHE A 26 2.95 -13.53 -35.86
C PHE A 26 3.11 -12.02 -35.63
N VAL A 27 3.44 -11.25 -36.68
CA VAL A 27 3.52 -9.79 -36.61
C VAL A 27 2.14 -9.19 -36.33
N LEU A 28 1.08 -9.65 -37.00
CA LEU A 28 -0.29 -9.17 -36.75
C LEU A 28 -0.78 -9.49 -35.34
N VAL A 29 -0.47 -10.68 -34.83
CA VAL A 29 -0.80 -11.08 -33.44
C VAL A 29 -0.01 -10.22 -32.44
N ALA A 30 1.28 -9.99 -32.66
CA ALA A 30 2.10 -9.14 -31.79
C ALA A 30 1.61 -7.69 -31.76
N VAL A 31 1.22 -7.13 -32.92
CA VAL A 31 0.64 -5.79 -33.01
C VAL A 31 -0.71 -5.72 -32.30
N LEU A 32 -1.55 -6.75 -32.40
CA LEU A 32 -2.84 -6.80 -31.73
C LEU A 32 -2.68 -6.89 -30.21
N ILE A 33 -1.74 -7.70 -29.72
CA ILE A 33 -1.41 -7.79 -28.29
C ILE A 33 -0.92 -6.42 -27.78
N LEU A 34 0.00 -5.79 -28.49
CA LEU A 34 0.51 -4.47 -28.12
C LEU A 34 -0.59 -3.40 -28.11
N PHE A 35 -1.51 -3.45 -29.07
CA PHE A 35 -2.68 -2.57 -29.09
C PHE A 35 -3.58 -2.79 -27.88
N VAL A 36 -3.84 -4.05 -27.49
CA VAL A 36 -4.63 -4.38 -26.30
C VAL A 36 -3.94 -3.89 -25.02
N PHE A 37 -2.62 -4.02 -24.90
CA PHE A 37 -1.86 -3.49 -23.76
C PHE A 37 -1.89 -1.95 -23.71
N VAL A 38 -1.73 -1.27 -24.85
CA VAL A 38 -1.79 0.20 -24.91
C VAL A 38 -3.19 0.69 -24.54
N VAL A 39 -4.24 0.12 -25.14
CA VAL A 39 -5.63 0.48 -24.81
C VAL A 39 -5.94 0.16 -23.35
N GLY A 40 -5.54 -1.02 -22.86
CA GLY A 40 -5.68 -1.42 -21.46
C GLY A 40 -4.96 -0.46 -20.51
N SER A 41 -3.72 -0.07 -20.81
CA SER A 41 -2.94 0.88 -20.00
C SER A 41 -3.59 2.26 -19.95
N VAL A 42 -4.18 2.74 -21.06
CA VAL A 42 -4.90 4.01 -21.08
C VAL A 42 -6.16 3.92 -20.23
N LEU A 43 -6.92 2.82 -20.32
CA LEU A 43 -8.12 2.63 -19.50
C LEU A 43 -7.79 2.55 -18.00
N VAL A 44 -6.75 1.79 -17.63
CA VAL A 44 -6.27 1.71 -16.23
C VAL A 44 -5.74 3.06 -15.75
N PHE A 45 -5.00 3.79 -16.58
CA PHE A 45 -4.51 5.13 -16.24
C PHE A 45 -5.67 6.12 -16.06
N ARG A 46 -6.71 6.08 -16.91
CA ARG A 46 -7.92 6.90 -16.72
C ARG A 46 -8.68 6.55 -15.45
N TRP A 47 -8.67 5.28 -15.04
CA TRP A 47 -9.29 4.82 -13.81
C TRP A 47 -8.48 5.19 -12.56
N PHE A 48 -7.17 4.92 -12.55
CA PHE A 48 -6.26 5.25 -11.45
C PHE A 48 -6.13 6.78 -11.26
N SER A 49 -6.11 7.55 -12.35
CA SER A 49 -6.14 9.01 -12.28
C SER A 49 -7.45 9.57 -11.71
N SER A 50 -8.48 8.75 -11.53
CA SER A 50 -9.72 9.11 -10.83
C SER A 50 -9.71 8.74 -9.34
N SER A 51 -8.68 8.03 -8.85
CA SER A 51 -8.61 7.57 -7.45
C SER A 51 -7.90 8.55 -6.51
N ASN A 52 -7.28 9.61 -7.02
CA ASN A 52 -6.76 10.71 -6.19
C ASN A 52 -7.65 11.95 -6.24
N LYS A 53 -8.96 11.76 -6.12
CA LYS A 53 -9.81 12.85 -5.64
C LYS A 53 -9.69 12.87 -4.14
N GLN A 54 -8.74 13.66 -3.67
CA GLN A 54 -8.81 14.28 -2.36
C GLN A 54 -10.25 14.78 -2.20
N THR A 55 -11.03 14.09 -1.40
CA THR A 55 -12.25 14.65 -0.85
C THR A 55 -11.79 15.81 -0.01
N ASP A 56 -11.74 16.99 -0.63
CA ASP A 56 -11.84 18.26 0.07
C ASP A 56 -13.22 18.24 0.74
N VAL A 57 -13.29 17.56 1.89
CA VAL A 57 -14.29 17.86 2.89
C VAL A 57 -13.81 19.18 3.45
N SER A 58 -14.17 20.25 2.76
CA SER A 58 -14.37 21.53 3.39
C SER A 58 -15.35 21.23 4.51
N VAL A 59 -14.82 21.01 5.72
CA VAL A 59 -15.62 21.03 6.93
C VAL A 59 -16.04 22.49 7.05
N GLU A 60 -17.07 22.86 6.28
CA GLU A 60 -18.04 23.81 6.79
C GLU A 60 -18.38 23.25 8.16
N GLN A 61 -17.87 23.96 9.18
CA GLN A 61 -18.19 23.71 10.56
C GLN A 61 -19.67 23.31 10.61
N PRO A 62 -20.05 22.18 11.23
CA PRO A 62 -21.46 21.91 11.40
C PRO A 62 -22.03 23.10 12.16
N VAL A 63 -22.77 23.94 11.43
CA VAL A 63 -23.71 24.88 12.02
C VAL A 63 -24.71 23.95 12.68
N PHE A 64 -24.47 23.65 13.96
CA PHE A 64 -25.35 22.84 14.78
C PHE A 64 -26.67 23.60 14.89
N GLY A 65 -27.51 23.43 13.86
CA GLY A 65 -28.92 23.67 13.92
C GLY A 65 -29.45 22.81 15.05
N ASN A 66 -30.16 23.46 15.95
CA ASN A 66 -30.62 22.92 17.21
C ASN A 66 -31.60 21.78 16.90
N ILE A 67 -31.14 20.53 16.92
CA ILE A 67 -32.00 19.37 16.75
C ILE A 67 -32.73 19.16 18.09
N THR A 68 -33.95 19.67 18.20
CA THR A 68 -34.86 19.32 19.29
C THR A 68 -35.62 18.05 18.90
N VAL A 69 -35.09 16.89 19.27
CA VAL A 69 -35.88 15.66 19.37
C VAL A 69 -36.16 15.42 20.84
N GLY A 70 -37.45 15.29 21.16
CA GLY A 70 -37.95 15.26 22.53
C GLY A 70 -37.29 14.21 23.42
N ASP A 71 -36.95 14.64 24.63
CA ASP A 71 -36.82 13.86 25.87
C ASP A 71 -35.75 12.77 26.01
N SER A 72 -34.62 12.89 25.33
CA SER A 72 -33.37 12.24 25.76
C SER A 72 -32.17 13.04 25.28
N ARG A 73 -31.69 13.97 26.11
CA ARG A 73 -30.38 14.59 25.88
C ARG A 73 -29.32 13.50 26.09
N VAL A 74 -28.87 12.90 25.00
CA VAL A 74 -27.53 12.33 24.97
C VAL A 74 -26.60 13.52 25.16
N GLU A 75 -26.12 13.72 26.38
CA GLU A 75 -24.90 14.48 26.60
C GLU A 75 -23.82 13.69 25.86
N ILE A 76 -23.63 14.03 24.59
CA ILE A 76 -22.36 13.80 23.91
C ILE A 76 -21.39 14.60 24.77
N LEU A 77 -20.76 13.91 25.73
CA LEU A 77 -19.60 14.40 26.46
C LEU A 77 -18.56 14.60 25.37
N LYS A 78 -18.56 15.82 24.82
CA LYS A 78 -17.47 16.32 24.02
C LYS A 78 -16.31 16.32 25.01
N GLU A 79 -15.48 15.29 24.98
CA GLU A 79 -14.30 15.26 25.83
C GLU A 79 -13.60 16.60 25.64
N ASP A 80 -13.33 17.26 26.76
CA ASP A 80 -12.65 18.55 26.73
C ASP A 80 -11.38 18.35 25.90
N PRO A 81 -11.13 19.17 24.86
CA PRO A 81 -9.98 18.97 23.99
C PRO A 81 -8.72 18.86 24.85
N ILE A 82 -7.99 17.76 24.69
CA ILE A 82 -6.78 17.49 25.45
C ILE A 82 -5.84 18.68 25.22
N PRO A 83 -5.45 19.41 26.27
CA PRO A 83 -4.57 20.55 26.11
C PRO A 83 -3.22 20.07 25.58
N ASP A 84 -2.69 20.74 24.56
CA ASP A 84 -1.34 20.48 24.03
C ASP A 84 -1.15 19.06 23.44
N ASP A 85 -2.17 18.58 22.74
CA ASP A 85 -2.18 17.35 21.93
C ASP A 85 -2.14 17.76 20.44
N ARG A 86 -0.98 17.55 19.81
CA ARG A 86 -0.61 18.21 18.54
C ARG A 86 -0.98 17.37 17.32
N ASP A 87 -0.72 16.09 17.40
CA ASP A 87 -0.96 15.02 16.44
C ASP A 87 -2.34 14.34 16.64
N ARG A 88 -2.95 14.51 17.83
CA ARG A 88 -4.31 14.07 18.16
C ARG A 88 -4.48 12.57 18.32
N ASP A 89 -3.44 11.88 18.79
CA ASP A 89 -3.55 10.50 19.21
C ASP A 89 -4.16 10.35 20.62
N GLY A 90 -4.15 11.43 21.41
CA GLY A 90 -4.70 11.51 22.76
C GLY A 90 -3.66 11.51 23.89
N LEU A 91 -2.36 11.60 23.56
CA LEU A 91 -1.30 11.94 24.49
C LEU A 91 -1.07 13.46 24.53
N THR A 92 -0.77 13.98 25.72
CA THR A 92 -0.27 15.35 25.85
C THR A 92 1.21 15.40 25.51
N THR A 93 1.72 16.53 25.02
CA THR A 93 3.16 16.73 24.79
C THR A 93 4.05 16.34 25.99
N GLU A 94 3.58 16.54 27.22
CA GLU A 94 4.33 16.14 28.43
C GLU A 94 4.36 14.62 28.62
N GLN A 95 3.29 13.90 28.24
CA GLN A 95 3.29 12.43 28.19
C GLN A 95 4.16 11.90 27.06
N GLU A 96 4.11 12.52 25.88
CA GLU A 96 4.93 12.12 24.74
C GLU A 96 6.42 12.25 25.06
N GLN A 97 6.83 13.35 25.70
CA GLN A 97 8.19 13.51 26.21
C GLN A 97 8.57 12.41 27.21
N GLN A 98 7.62 11.91 28.00
CA GLN A 98 7.85 10.84 28.96
C GLN A 98 8.05 9.48 28.27
N TYR A 99 7.26 9.18 27.23
CA TYR A 99 7.33 7.93 26.48
C TYR A 99 8.41 7.95 25.38
N GLY A 100 8.92 9.13 25.03
CA GLY A 100 9.93 9.30 23.99
C GLY A 100 9.35 9.35 22.58
N THR A 101 8.04 9.63 22.47
CA THR A 101 7.31 9.70 21.20
C THR A 101 7.42 11.07 20.53
N ASP A 102 7.09 11.15 19.25
CA ASP A 102 7.14 12.39 18.47
C ASP A 102 5.82 13.15 18.54
N GLU A 103 5.84 14.32 19.18
CA GLU A 103 4.70 15.25 19.34
C GLU A 103 4.02 15.73 18.06
N TYR A 104 4.44 15.26 16.88
CA TYR A 104 3.80 15.57 15.60
C TYR A 104 3.41 14.32 14.79
N GLU A 105 3.68 13.12 15.27
CA GLU A 105 3.37 11.86 14.60
C GLU A 105 2.39 11.05 15.46
N TYR A 106 1.29 10.61 14.86
CA TYR A 106 0.25 9.81 15.51
C TYR A 106 0.72 8.40 15.93
N ASP A 107 1.78 7.92 15.30
CA ASP A 107 2.35 6.57 15.35
C ASP A 107 3.85 6.77 15.16
N THR A 108 4.59 6.82 16.27
CA THR A 108 5.98 7.27 16.29
C THR A 108 6.92 6.30 15.57
N ASP A 109 6.68 4.99 15.69
CA ASP A 109 7.55 3.96 15.11
C ASP A 109 7.04 3.39 13.77
N GLY A 110 5.81 3.73 13.40
CA GLY A 110 5.22 3.50 12.09
C GLY A 110 4.73 2.07 11.89
N ASP A 111 4.37 1.37 12.96
CA ASP A 111 3.96 -0.03 12.94
C ASP A 111 2.44 -0.22 12.68
N GLY A 112 1.67 0.87 12.79
CA GLY A 112 0.24 0.92 12.57
C GLY A 112 -0.62 1.01 13.84
N LEU A 113 -0.02 1.15 15.03
CA LEU A 113 -0.68 1.51 16.29
C LEU A 113 -0.41 2.98 16.63
N SER A 114 -1.35 3.64 17.32
CA SER A 114 -1.07 4.98 17.82
C SER A 114 -0.28 4.92 19.12
N ASP A 115 0.53 5.93 19.41
CA ASP A 115 1.34 5.97 20.64
C ASP A 115 0.46 5.79 21.90
N LEU A 116 -0.72 6.42 21.92
CA LEU A 116 -1.74 6.20 22.96
C LEU A 116 -2.18 4.73 23.08
N GLU A 117 -2.49 4.05 21.97
CA GLU A 117 -2.96 2.67 21.97
C GLU A 117 -1.87 1.74 22.51
N GLU A 118 -0.64 1.95 22.11
CA GLU A 118 0.52 1.20 22.59
C GLU A 118 0.72 1.39 24.09
N VAL A 119 0.71 2.62 24.57
CA VAL A 119 0.90 2.92 26.00
C VAL A 119 -0.27 2.40 26.86
N GLN A 120 -1.52 2.65 26.45
CA GLN A 120 -2.68 2.44 27.33
C GLN A 120 -3.34 1.07 27.18
N LYS A 121 -3.28 0.46 26.00
CA LYS A 121 -4.11 -0.70 25.66
C LYS A 121 -3.29 -1.95 25.41
N TYR A 122 -2.20 -1.83 24.65
CA TYR A 122 -1.38 -2.98 24.24
C TYR A 122 -0.11 -3.15 25.07
N HIS A 123 0.29 -2.10 25.78
CA HIS A 123 1.49 -2.05 26.61
C HIS A 123 2.77 -2.42 25.85
N THR A 124 2.86 -2.01 24.59
CA THR A 124 4.03 -2.10 23.71
C THR A 124 4.94 -0.87 23.87
N ASP A 125 6.13 -0.90 23.29
CA ASP A 125 7.06 0.23 23.26
C ASP A 125 6.76 1.12 22.04
N PRO A 126 6.18 2.33 22.22
CA PRO A 126 5.75 3.18 21.10
C PRO A 126 6.88 3.78 20.27
N THR A 127 8.12 3.39 20.55
CA THR A 127 9.30 3.82 19.81
C THR A 127 10.02 2.65 19.12
N ASN A 128 9.42 1.45 19.18
CA ASN A 128 9.99 0.23 18.66
C ASN A 128 8.90 -0.63 18.01
N PRO A 129 8.91 -0.77 16.67
CA PRO A 129 7.79 -1.34 15.93
C PRO A 129 7.62 -2.86 16.11
N ASP A 130 8.42 -3.52 16.95
CA ASP A 130 8.48 -4.96 17.24
C ASP A 130 8.94 -5.11 18.71
N THR A 131 8.00 -5.01 19.65
CA THR A 131 8.29 -4.89 21.08
C THR A 131 8.95 -6.13 21.66
N ASP A 132 8.51 -7.32 21.25
CA ASP A 132 9.05 -8.58 21.77
C ASP A 132 10.27 -9.10 20.98
N GLY A 133 10.53 -8.52 19.81
CA GLY A 133 11.70 -8.79 18.98
C GLY A 133 11.62 -10.12 18.22
N ASP A 134 10.42 -10.63 17.96
CA ASP A 134 10.20 -11.89 17.25
C ASP A 134 10.24 -11.74 15.71
N GLY A 135 10.24 -10.50 15.22
CA GLY A 135 10.32 -10.12 13.82
C GLY A 135 8.98 -9.80 13.15
N PHE A 136 7.89 -9.74 13.92
CA PHE A 136 6.61 -9.20 13.49
C PHE A 136 6.36 -7.83 14.12
N PHE A 137 5.61 -6.97 13.44
CA PHE A 137 5.29 -5.66 13.99
C PHE A 137 4.10 -5.76 14.96
N ASP A 138 4.11 -4.98 16.04
CA ASP A 138 3.09 -5.09 17.09
C ASP A 138 1.68 -4.84 16.50
N GLY A 139 1.54 -3.83 15.66
CA GLY A 139 0.33 -3.53 14.91
C GLY A 139 -0.11 -4.69 14.00
N PHE A 140 0.83 -5.38 13.36
CA PHE A 140 0.52 -6.58 12.57
C PHE A 140 0.01 -7.72 13.45
N GLU A 141 0.64 -7.95 14.60
CA GLU A 141 0.26 -8.99 15.54
C GLU A 141 -1.14 -8.75 16.10
N ILE A 142 -1.43 -7.53 16.55
CA ILE A 142 -2.75 -7.12 17.05
C ILE A 142 -3.86 -7.36 16.01
N ILE A 143 -3.63 -6.97 14.75
CA ILE A 143 -4.59 -7.19 13.66
C ILE A 143 -4.85 -8.69 13.46
N ASN A 144 -3.82 -9.52 13.65
CA ASN A 144 -3.90 -10.97 13.49
C ASN A 144 -4.20 -11.73 14.80
N LYS A 145 -4.47 -11.02 15.90
CA LYS A 145 -4.77 -11.56 17.24
C LYS A 145 -3.63 -12.37 17.84
N TYR A 146 -2.40 -11.94 17.61
CA TYR A 146 -1.20 -12.38 18.31
C TYR A 146 -0.83 -11.39 19.43
N ASN A 147 -0.04 -11.86 20.38
CA ASN A 147 0.40 -11.08 21.52
C ASN A 147 1.69 -10.31 21.16
N PRO A 148 1.68 -8.97 21.12
CA PRO A 148 2.86 -8.19 20.73
C PRO A 148 3.94 -8.10 21.82
N ASN A 149 3.70 -8.69 22.98
CA ASN A 149 4.63 -8.71 24.11
C ASN A 149 5.22 -10.11 24.36
N GLY A 150 5.10 -11.02 23.40
CA GLY A 150 5.66 -12.37 23.50
C GLY A 150 4.79 -13.41 22.80
N ASP A 151 5.27 -14.65 22.81
CA ASP A 151 4.59 -15.75 22.12
C ASP A 151 3.10 -15.93 22.44
N GLY A 152 2.30 -16.16 21.39
CA GLY A 152 0.95 -16.72 21.49
C GLY A 152 -0.17 -15.80 20.99
N PRO A 153 -1.43 -16.21 21.20
CA PRO A 153 -2.59 -15.39 20.83
C PRO A 153 -2.81 -14.23 21.82
N LEU A 154 -3.44 -13.14 21.34
CA LEU A 154 -3.92 -12.05 22.17
C LEU A 154 -5.09 -12.53 23.06
N GLU A 155 -4.93 -12.47 24.39
CA GLU A 155 -5.94 -12.90 25.38
C GLU A 155 -6.98 -11.82 25.74
#